data_AF-L9ZTK6-F1
#
_entry.id   AF-L9ZTK6-F1
#
_cell.length_a   1.000
_cell.length_b   1.000
_cell.length_c   1.000
_cell.angle_alpha   90.00
_cell.angle_beta   90.00
_cell.angle_gamma   90.00
#
_symmetry.space_group_name_H-M   'P 1'
#
loop_
_entity.id
_entity.type
_entity.pdbx_description
1 polymer ?
#
loop_
_entity_poly.entity_id
_entity_poly.type
_entity_poly.pdbx_seq_one_letter_code
_entity_poly.pdbx_strand_id
1 'polypeptide(L)' 'MNGDNGTDTERHLREALRHLGEARAADDLRKTNAVALEEVSNTVSSVLREYEGDG' A
#
# COMPACT_ATOMS: atom_id res chain seq x y z
N MET A 1 -18.18 -8.73 17.31
CA MET A 1 -17.22 -7.63 17.13
C MET A 1 -16.22 -8.05 16.06
N ASN A 2 -16.55 -7.85 14.78
CA ASN A 2 -15.64 -8.15 13.64
C ASN A 2 -15.76 -7.10 12.51
N GLY A 3 -16.61 -6.08 12.66
CA GLY A 3 -16.82 -5.05 11.64
C GLY A 3 -15.84 -3.87 11.68
N ASP A 4 -15.00 -3.77 12.71
CA ASP A 4 -14.07 -2.64 12.92
C ASP A 4 -12.67 -2.92 12.31
N ASN A 5 -12.24 -4.19 12.35
CA ASN A 5 -10.91 -4.60 11.91
C ASN A 5 -10.73 -4.58 10.39
N GLY A 6 -11.80 -4.81 9.62
CA GLY A 6 -11.76 -4.82 8.14
C GLY A 6 -11.57 -3.41 7.58
N THR A 7 -12.36 -2.46 8.08
CA THR A 7 -12.29 -1.03 7.72
C THR A 7 -10.96 -0.40 8.14
N ASP A 8 -10.43 -0.79 9.30
CA ASP A 8 -9.13 -0.34 9.74
C ASP A 8 -8.02 -0.88 8.84
N THR A 9 -8.02 -2.16 8.51
CA THR A 9 -6.98 -2.76 7.65
C THR A 9 -6.97 -2.12 6.26
N GLU A 10 -8.13 -1.90 5.66
CA GLU A 10 -8.30 -1.21 4.38
C GLU A 10 -7.72 0.22 4.41
N ARG A 11 -7.97 0.98 5.50
CA ARG A 11 -7.41 2.31 5.71
C ARG A 11 -5.88 2.28 5.78
N HIS A 12 -5.30 1.35 6.54
CA HIS A 12 -3.85 1.24 6.66
C HIS A 12 -3.18 0.86 5.34
N LEU A 13 -3.81 -0.01 4.53
CA LEU A 13 -3.32 -0.37 3.19
C LEU A 13 -3.33 0.84 2.25
N ARG A 14 -4.37 1.68 2.29
CA ARG A 14 -4.41 2.93 1.52
C ARG A 14 -3.35 3.94 1.97
N GLU A 15 -3.12 4.08 3.27
CA GLU A 15 -2.06 4.93 3.81
C GLU A 15 -0.67 4.42 3.40
N ALA A 16 -0.44 3.11 3.42
CA ALA A 16 0.80 2.51 2.95
C ALA A 16 1.07 2.84 1.46
N LEU A 17 0.06 2.74 0.58
CA LEU A 17 0.20 3.12 -0.83
C LEU A 17 0.56 4.60 -0.99
N ARG A 18 -0.06 5.48 -0.21
CA ARG A 18 0.25 6.90 -0.22
C ARG A 18 1.71 7.16 0.17
N HIS A 19 2.19 6.56 1.25
CA HIS A 19 3.57 6.72 1.71
C HIS A 19 4.60 6.15 0.73
N LEU A 20 4.29 5.04 0.06
CA LEU A 20 5.14 4.47 -1.00
C LEU A 20 5.23 5.42 -2.21
N GLY A 21 4.11 6.05 -2.58
CA GLY A 21 4.08 7.08 -3.63
C GLY A 21 4.91 8.32 -3.28
N GLU A 22 4.78 8.82 -2.04
CA GLU A 22 5.56 9.94 -1.52
C GLU A 22 7.07 9.61 -1.50
N ALA A 23 7.44 8.41 -1.07
CA ALA A 23 8.82 7.95 -1.06
C ALA A 23 9.41 7.77 -2.47
N ARG A 24 8.60 7.35 -3.45
CA ARG A 24 9.02 7.24 -4.86
C ARG A 24 9.20 8.60 -5.53
N ALA A 25 8.45 9.61 -5.09
CA ALA A 25 8.53 10.97 -5.60
C ALA A 25 9.68 11.79 -4.96
N ALA A 26 10.34 11.28 -3.92
CA ALA A 26 11.50 11.92 -3.32
C ALA A 26 12.72 11.84 -4.25
N ASP A 27 13.40 12.98 -4.45
CA ASP A 27 14.48 13.15 -5.44
C ASP A 27 15.74 12.30 -5.13
N ASP A 28 15.91 11.89 -3.87
CA ASP A 28 17.10 11.18 -3.37
C ASP A 28 17.03 9.65 -3.53
N LEU A 29 16.00 9.13 -4.21
CA LEU A 29 15.79 7.69 -4.28
C LEU A 29 16.65 7.01 -5.37
N ARG A 30 17.53 6.09 -4.97
CA ARG A 30 18.31 5.27 -5.91
C ARG A 30 17.39 4.38 -6.76
N LYS A 31 17.80 4.08 -8.00
CA LYS A 31 17.05 3.22 -8.95
C LYS A 31 16.56 1.89 -8.36
N THR A 32 17.40 1.18 -7.61
CA THR A 32 17.01 -0.08 -6.94
C THR A 32 15.93 0.13 -5.89
N ASN A 33 15.99 1.22 -5.12
CA ASN A 33 14.96 1.55 -4.14
C ASN A 33 13.65 1.94 -4.82
N ALA A 34 13.70 2.64 -5.96
CA ALA A 34 12.51 2.97 -6.74
C ALA A 34 11.77 1.72 -7.24
N VAL A 35 12.52 0.71 -7.72
CA VAL A 35 11.97 -0.59 -8.13
C VAL A 35 11.40 -1.33 -6.92
N ALA A 36 12.09 -1.34 -5.78
CA ALA A 36 11.58 -1.97 -4.56
C ALA A 36 10.27 -1.33 -4.08
N LEU A 37 10.13 0.00 -4.13
CA LEU A 37 8.89 0.69 -3.76
C LEU A 37 7.73 0.36 -4.72
N GLU A 38 8.02 0.19 -6.01
CA GLU A 38 7.02 -0.22 -7.00
C GLU A 38 6.48 -1.63 -6.72
N GLU A 39 7.37 -2.59 -6.45
CA GLU A 39 6.98 -3.97 -6.08
C GLU A 39 6.15 -4.03 -4.79
N VAL A 40 6.53 -3.24 -3.79
CA VAL A 40 5.78 -3.14 -2.53
C VAL A 40 4.42 -2.49 -2.78
N SER A 41 4.35 -1.43 -3.60
CA SER A 41 3.07 -0.78 -3.96
C SER A 41 2.13 -1.73 -4.70
N ASN A 42 2.67 -2.56 -5.60
CA ASN A 42 1.89 -3.58 -6.31
C ASN A 42 1.33 -4.63 -5.35
N THR A 43 2.15 -5.09 -4.41
CA THR A 43 1.75 -6.07 -3.40
C THR A 43 0.65 -5.52 -2.49
N VAL A 44 0.83 -4.30 -1.96
CA VAL A 44 -0.17 -3.65 -1.09
C VAL A 44 -1.47 -3.41 -1.85
N SER A 45 -1.40 -3.06 -3.14
CA SER A 45 -2.59 -2.90 -3.99
C SER A 45 -3.33 -4.23 -4.20
N SER A 46 -2.60 -5.34 -4.37
CA SER A 46 -3.20 -6.68 -4.47
C SER A 46 -3.94 -7.06 -3.19
N VAL A 47 -3.29 -6.87 -2.04
CA VAL A 47 -3.90 -7.15 -0.73
C VAL A 47 -5.12 -6.27 -0.48
N LEU A 48 -5.06 -4.99 -0.82
CA LEU A 48 -6.22 -4.09 -0.71
C LEU A 48 -7.39 -4.58 -1.56
N ARG A 49 -7.13 -5.03 -2.80
CA ARG A 49 -8.15 -5.55 -3.70
C ARG A 49 -8.79 -6.85 -3.20
N GLU A 50 -8.02 -7.69 -2.51
CA GLU A 50 -8.54 -8.89 -1.83
C GLU A 50 -9.47 -8.50 -0.68
N TYR A 51 -9.10 -7.51 0.12
CA TYR A 51 -9.96 -6.97 1.19
C TYR A 51 -11.24 -6.30 0.65
N GLU A 52 -11.17 -5.57 -0.46
CA GLU A 52 -12.35 -4.96 -1.10
C GLU A 52 -13.29 -5.99 -1.76
N GLY A 53 -12.79 -7.17 -2.11
CA GLY A 53 -13.57 -8.25 -2.74
C GLY A 53 -14.16 -9.28 -1.78
N ASP A 54 -13.65 -9.36 -0.56
CA ASP A 54 -14.12 -10.26 0.52
C ASP A 54 -15.18 -9.61 1.44
N GLY A 55 -15.67 -8.42 1.06
CA GLY A 55 -16.67 -7.61 1.77
C GLY A 55 -18.11 -7.80 1.31
#